data_AF-A0A0G2G475-F1
#
_entry.id   AF-A0A0G2G475-F1
#
_cell.length_a   1.000
_cell.length_b   1.000
_cell.length_c   1.000
_cell.angle_alpha   90.00
_cell.angle_beta   90.00
_cell.angle_gamma   90.00
#
_symmetry.space_group_name_H-M   'P 1'
#
loop_
_entity.id
_entity.type
_entity.pdbx_description
1 polymer ?
#
loop_
_entity_poly.entity_id
_entity_poly.type
_entity_poly.pdbx_seq_one_letter_code
_entity_poly.pdbx_strand_id
1 'polypeptide(L)'
;MVAAKRKGKKPSSLSHGRSPHINTKKTAASLSAKATATIIRTHHQLQKAHAQAVKAGDHAKAAEIQKKIDENGGLKTYQAASITGQSSERGGDSSRVLVDWLQELGLPSAYRKADGGDVEGRKCKLLEVGALSTDNACSKRRYLAVERIDLNSQSPGILQQDFMKRPLAASDTERFDVLSLSLVLNYNRGPG
;
A
#
# COMPACT_ATOMS: atom_id res chain seq x y z
N MET A 1 27.54 -3.94 -60.68
CA MET A 1 27.33 -2.66 -59.98
C MET A 1 26.90 -2.97 -58.55
N VAL A 2 27.74 -2.70 -57.54
CA VAL A 2 27.48 -3.05 -56.13
C VAL A 2 27.13 -1.76 -55.38
N ALA A 3 25.90 -1.67 -54.86
CA ALA A 3 25.43 -0.51 -54.11
C ALA A 3 25.88 -0.59 -52.64
N ALA A 4 26.57 0.44 -52.16
CA ALA A 4 27.09 0.53 -50.80
C ALA A 4 25.99 0.87 -49.77
N LYS A 5 26.00 0.16 -48.64
CA LYS A 5 25.03 0.25 -47.53
C LYS A 5 25.34 1.48 -46.65
N ARG A 6 24.43 2.44 -46.55
CA ARG A 6 24.57 3.64 -45.69
C ARG A 6 24.45 3.27 -44.20
N LYS A 7 25.46 3.56 -43.39
CA LYS A 7 25.43 3.41 -41.92
C LYS A 7 24.68 4.58 -41.27
N GLY A 8 23.60 4.29 -40.53
CA GLY A 8 22.87 5.28 -39.74
C GLY A 8 23.65 5.72 -38.49
N LYS A 9 23.70 7.03 -38.22
CA LYS A 9 24.30 7.61 -37.00
C LYS A 9 23.40 7.37 -35.79
N LYS A 10 23.98 6.93 -34.66
CA LYS A 10 23.29 6.80 -33.36
C LYS A 10 23.02 8.20 -32.77
N PRO A 11 21.84 8.46 -32.18
CA PRO A 11 21.57 9.74 -31.52
C PRO A 11 22.40 9.88 -30.23
N SER A 12 22.97 11.06 -30.03
CA SER A 12 23.74 11.44 -28.84
C SER A 12 22.83 11.69 -27.62
N SER A 13 23.35 11.45 -26.41
CA SER A 13 22.56 11.59 -25.17
C SER A 13 22.17 13.04 -24.89
N LEU A 14 20.90 13.26 -24.52
CA LEU A 14 20.27 14.55 -24.20
C LEU A 14 20.73 15.18 -22.86
N SER A 15 21.93 14.86 -22.39
CA SER A 15 22.42 15.30 -21.07
C SER A 15 22.77 16.79 -20.98
N HIS A 16 22.86 17.51 -22.10
CA HIS A 16 23.39 18.87 -22.15
C HIS A 16 22.34 19.96 -22.45
N GLY A 17 21.04 19.66 -22.36
CA GLY A 17 19.96 20.56 -22.77
C GLY A 17 19.12 21.20 -21.66
N ARG A 18 19.60 21.31 -20.42
CA ARG A 18 18.80 21.93 -19.34
C ARG A 18 19.12 23.42 -19.16
N SER A 19 18.17 24.27 -19.52
CA SER A 19 18.22 25.72 -19.31
C SER A 19 18.36 26.07 -17.82
N PRO A 20 19.20 27.07 -17.46
CA PRO A 20 19.49 27.43 -16.07
C PRO A 20 18.31 28.09 -15.32
N HIS A 21 17.17 28.32 -15.99
CA HIS A 21 16.00 29.00 -15.42
C HIS A 21 14.91 28.08 -14.85
N ILE A 22 15.01 26.76 -14.97
CA ILE A 22 14.07 25.84 -14.31
C ILE A 22 14.56 25.59 -12.88
N ASN A 23 14.21 26.51 -11.99
CA ASN A 23 14.42 26.35 -10.56
C ASN A 23 13.29 25.45 -10.02
N THR A 24 13.38 24.13 -10.24
CA THR A 24 12.54 23.18 -9.52
C THR A 24 12.94 23.29 -8.06
N LYS A 25 12.12 23.97 -7.23
CA LYS A 25 12.21 23.88 -5.78
C LYS A 25 12.42 22.42 -5.43
N LYS A 26 13.59 22.06 -4.89
CA LYS A 26 13.87 20.70 -4.43
C LYS A 26 12.82 20.37 -3.37
N THR A 27 11.76 19.68 -3.77
CA THR A 27 10.89 18.96 -2.85
C THR A 27 11.81 18.08 -2.02
N ALA A 28 11.70 18.13 -0.70
CA ALA A 28 12.52 17.36 0.22
C ALA A 28 12.73 15.95 -0.34
N ALA A 29 13.99 15.55 -0.54
CA ALA A 29 14.31 14.34 -1.29
C ALA A 29 13.67 13.14 -0.59
N SER A 30 12.59 12.59 -1.17
CA SER A 30 11.97 11.38 -0.65
C SER A 30 12.99 10.24 -0.72
N LEU A 31 13.01 9.37 0.30
CA LEU A 31 13.92 8.22 0.38
C LEU A 31 13.93 7.47 -0.95
N SER A 32 15.10 7.15 -1.52
CA SER A 32 15.15 6.43 -2.80
C SER A 32 14.41 5.09 -2.74
N ALA A 33 13.96 4.56 -3.89
CA ALA A 33 13.29 3.27 -3.95
C ALA A 33 14.15 2.15 -3.33
N LYS A 34 15.47 2.18 -3.58
CA LYS A 34 16.43 1.24 -3.00
C LYS A 34 16.51 1.38 -1.48
N ALA A 35 16.62 2.61 -0.96
CA ALA A 35 16.67 2.85 0.49
C ALA A 35 15.38 2.38 1.19
N THR A 36 14.23 2.69 0.59
CA THR A 36 12.91 2.28 1.08
C THR A 36 12.79 0.76 1.14
N ALA A 37 13.17 0.06 0.06
CA ALA A 37 13.15 -1.40 0.01
C ALA A 37 14.12 -2.05 1.01
N THR A 38 15.28 -1.43 1.27
CA THR A 38 16.21 -1.89 2.31
C THR A 38 15.59 -1.78 3.70
N ILE A 39 14.99 -0.63 4.04
CA ILE A 39 14.32 -0.42 5.34
C ILE A 39 13.25 -1.50 5.57
N ILE A 40 12.36 -1.70 4.59
CA ILE A 40 11.29 -2.69 4.66
C ILE A 40 11.87 -4.09 4.89
N ARG A 41 12.85 -4.50 4.08
CA ARG A 41 13.46 -5.83 4.16
C ARG A 41 14.18 -6.06 5.50
N THR A 42 15.00 -5.11 5.94
CA THR A 42 15.75 -5.21 7.20
C THR A 42 14.78 -5.34 8.37
N HIS A 43 13.71 -4.54 8.38
CA HIS A 43 12.71 -4.61 9.44
C HIS A 43 12.03 -5.99 9.51
N HIS A 44 11.61 -6.54 8.36
CA HIS A 44 11.03 -7.89 8.30
C HIS A 44 12.00 -8.99 8.75
N GLN A 45 13.27 -8.90 8.35
CA GLN A 45 14.29 -9.87 8.76
C GLN A 45 14.50 -9.84 10.27
N LEU A 46 14.65 -8.65 10.86
CA LEU A 46 14.82 -8.49 12.31
C LEU A 46 13.58 -8.95 13.08
N GLN A 47 12.37 -8.62 12.62
CA GLN A 47 11.15 -9.11 13.26
C GLN A 47 11.04 -10.62 13.25
N LYS A 48 11.35 -11.26 12.11
CA LYS A 48 11.31 -12.72 12.01
C LYS A 48 12.34 -13.36 12.95
N ALA A 49 13.54 -12.79 13.02
CA ALA A 49 14.58 -13.25 13.94
C ALA A 49 14.18 -13.05 15.41
N HIS A 50 13.55 -11.91 15.74
CA HIS A 50 13.00 -11.65 17.07
C HIS A 50 11.96 -12.70 17.46
N ALA A 51 10.97 -12.94 16.60
CA ALA A 51 9.94 -13.94 16.84
C ALA A 51 10.51 -15.36 17.02
N GLN A 52 11.56 -15.70 16.27
CA GLN A 52 12.26 -16.97 16.43
C GLN A 52 13.01 -17.06 17.77
N ALA A 53 13.68 -15.99 18.21
CA ALA A 53 14.37 -15.95 19.50
C ALA A 53 13.39 -16.08 20.66
N VAL A 54 12.26 -15.36 20.62
CA VAL A 54 11.17 -15.49 21.61
C VAL A 54 10.63 -16.92 21.64
N LYS A 55 10.35 -17.52 20.48
CA LYS A 55 9.86 -18.90 20.41
C LYS A 55 10.86 -19.92 20.96
N ALA A 56 12.16 -19.64 20.85
CA ALA A 56 13.23 -20.47 21.40
C ALA A 56 13.50 -20.23 22.90
N GLY A 57 12.81 -19.28 23.55
CA GLY A 57 13.05 -18.89 24.95
C GLY A 57 14.34 -18.08 25.16
N ASP A 58 15.00 -17.64 24.08
CA ASP A 58 16.23 -16.85 24.14
C ASP A 58 15.90 -15.36 24.27
N HIS A 59 15.50 -14.96 25.48
CA HIS A 59 15.06 -13.60 25.77
C HIS A 59 16.20 -12.57 25.67
N ALA A 60 17.44 -12.96 25.93
CA ALA A 60 18.60 -12.06 25.78
C ALA A 60 18.81 -11.67 24.32
N LYS A 61 18.77 -12.66 23.41
CA LYS A 61 18.85 -12.42 21.97
C LYS A 61 17.64 -11.67 21.44
N ALA A 62 16.44 -11.96 21.94
CA ALA A 62 15.24 -11.21 21.59
C ALA A 62 15.40 -9.72 21.95
N ALA A 63 15.87 -9.41 23.16
CA ALA A 63 16.12 -8.03 23.59
C ALA A 63 17.17 -7.32 22.72
N GLU A 64 18.26 -8.00 22.35
CA GLU A 64 19.27 -7.44 21.45
C GLU A 64 18.70 -7.12 20.06
N ILE A 65 17.89 -8.03 19.50
CA ILE A 65 17.24 -7.81 18.20
C ILE A 65 16.22 -6.67 18.29
N GLN A 66 15.46 -6.59 19.38
CA GLN A 66 14.52 -5.49 19.59
C GLN A 66 15.25 -4.14 19.63
N LYS A 67 16.38 -4.06 20.34
CA LYS A 67 17.22 -2.86 20.34
C LYS A 67 17.68 -2.48 18.92
N LYS A 68 18.08 -3.46 18.10
CA LYS A 68 18.43 -3.21 16.68
C LYS A 68 17.24 -2.73 15.85
N ILE A 69 16.03 -3.19 16.13
CA ILE A 69 14.81 -2.69 15.47
C ILE A 69 14.62 -1.21 15.81
N ASP A 70 14.76 -0.85 17.09
CA ASP A 70 14.58 0.51 17.57
C ASP A 70 15.67 1.45 17.05
N GLU A 71 16.93 1.00 17.03
CA GLU A 71 18.07 1.72 16.42
C GLU A 71 17.87 1.96 14.91
N ASN A 72 17.16 1.07 14.20
CA ASN A 72 16.78 1.25 12.80
C ASN A 72 15.51 2.12 12.62
N GLY A 73 15.07 2.82 13.66
CA GLY A 73 13.91 3.73 13.62
C GLY A 73 12.56 3.06 13.89
N GLY A 74 12.58 1.78 14.26
CA GLY A 74 11.41 1.05 14.74
C GLY A 74 10.25 1.00 13.75
N LEU A 75 9.05 0.81 14.31
CA LEU A 75 7.82 0.66 13.54
C LEU A 75 7.47 1.91 12.72
N LYS A 76 7.74 3.12 13.24
CA LYS A 76 7.42 4.38 12.56
C LYS A 76 8.19 4.52 11.25
N THR A 77 9.50 4.28 11.27
CA THR A 77 10.33 4.33 10.06
C THR A 77 9.91 3.27 9.05
N TYR A 78 9.56 2.07 9.53
CA TYR A 78 9.00 1.03 8.69
C TYR A 78 7.69 1.46 8.01
N GLN A 79 6.73 2.01 8.76
CA GLN A 79 5.45 2.47 8.22
C GLN A 79 5.64 3.58 7.20
N ALA A 80 6.49 4.57 7.48
CA ALA A 80 6.82 5.65 6.54
C ALA A 80 7.45 5.11 5.25
N ALA A 81 8.36 4.14 5.36
CA ALA A 81 8.94 3.46 4.19
C ALA A 81 7.87 2.66 3.43
N SER A 82 6.96 1.96 4.11
CA SER A 82 5.88 1.20 3.47
C SER A 82 4.93 2.11 2.67
N ILE A 83 4.49 3.23 3.26
CA ILE A 83 3.68 4.26 2.59
C ILE A 83 4.41 4.80 1.36
N THR A 84 5.69 5.14 1.52
CA THR A 84 6.51 5.66 0.42
C THR A 84 6.66 4.62 -0.69
N GLY A 85 6.83 3.35 -0.34
CA GLY A 85 6.97 2.24 -1.29
C GLY A 85 5.70 1.96 -2.09
N GLN A 86 4.52 2.27 -1.52
CA GLN A 86 3.22 2.08 -2.15
C GLN A 86 2.72 3.32 -2.89
N SER A 87 3.53 4.38 -2.98
CA SER A 87 3.11 5.60 -3.68
C SER A 87 2.79 5.31 -5.16
N SER A 88 1.87 6.09 -5.74
CA SER A 88 1.52 5.96 -7.16
C SER A 88 2.72 6.17 -8.09
N GLU A 89 3.73 6.91 -7.64
CA GLU A 89 4.98 7.15 -8.37
C GLU A 89 5.90 5.92 -8.38
N ARG A 90 5.66 4.93 -7.51
CA ARG A 90 6.53 3.77 -7.29
C ARG A 90 5.86 2.42 -7.53
N GLY A 91 4.74 2.41 -8.25
CA GLY A 91 3.99 1.20 -8.62
C GLY A 91 2.58 1.14 -8.03
N GLY A 92 2.27 2.00 -7.04
CA GLY A 92 0.99 2.02 -6.37
C GLY A 92 0.79 0.87 -5.39
N ASP A 93 -0.32 0.90 -4.68
CA ASP A 93 -0.76 -0.19 -3.82
C ASP A 93 -1.56 -1.26 -4.60
N SER A 94 -1.83 -2.37 -3.92
CA SER A 94 -2.63 -3.48 -4.45
C SER A 94 -4.12 -3.16 -4.62
N SER A 95 -4.60 -1.99 -4.18
CA SER A 95 -5.99 -1.57 -4.41
C SER A 95 -6.26 -1.34 -5.91
N ARG A 96 -5.23 -1.07 -6.72
CA ARG A 96 -5.35 -1.03 -8.19
C ARG A 96 -5.79 -2.37 -8.78
N VAL A 97 -5.11 -3.44 -8.37
CA VAL A 97 -5.40 -4.80 -8.82
C VAL A 97 -6.84 -5.19 -8.45
N LEU A 98 -7.26 -4.88 -7.21
CA LEU A 98 -8.64 -5.09 -6.79
C LEU A 98 -9.62 -4.32 -7.67
N VAL A 99 -9.36 -3.05 -7.92
CA VAL A 99 -10.21 -2.20 -8.76
C VAL A 99 -10.31 -2.71 -10.20
N ASP A 100 -9.26 -3.32 -10.74
CA ASP A 100 -9.27 -3.92 -12.07
C ASP A 100 -10.13 -5.19 -12.09
N TRP A 101 -9.97 -6.07 -11.09
CA TRP A 101 -10.83 -7.25 -10.94
C TRP A 101 -12.31 -6.89 -10.77
N LEU A 102 -12.64 -5.87 -9.97
CA LEU A 102 -14.02 -5.40 -9.82
C LEU A 102 -14.61 -4.92 -11.15
N GLN A 103 -13.80 -4.29 -12.01
CA GLN A 103 -14.24 -3.87 -13.35
C GLN A 103 -14.50 -5.06 -14.26
N GLU A 104 -13.60 -6.05 -14.27
CA GLU A 104 -13.76 -7.29 -15.05
C GLU A 104 -15.02 -8.06 -14.65
N LEU A 105 -15.37 -8.05 -13.36
CA LEU A 105 -16.60 -8.64 -12.84
C LEU A 105 -17.87 -7.81 -13.13
N GLY A 106 -17.75 -6.65 -13.78
CA GLY A 106 -18.90 -5.82 -14.16
C GLY A 106 -19.58 -5.09 -12.98
N LEU A 107 -18.99 -5.12 -11.77
CA LEU A 107 -19.52 -4.45 -10.58
C LEU A 107 -19.85 -2.95 -10.81
N PRO A 108 -19.00 -2.15 -11.49
CA PRO A 108 -19.32 -0.73 -11.72
C PRO A 108 -20.64 -0.50 -12.46
N SER A 109 -21.10 -1.47 -13.25
CA SER A 109 -22.38 -1.39 -13.98
C SER A 109 -23.55 -1.83 -13.09
N ALA A 110 -23.35 -2.83 -12.22
CA ALA A 110 -24.36 -3.29 -11.26
C ALA A 110 -24.74 -2.22 -10.21
N TYR A 111 -23.84 -1.28 -9.96
CA TYR A 111 -24.03 -0.17 -9.02
C TYR A 111 -24.12 1.21 -9.71
N ARG A 112 -24.28 1.23 -11.05
CA ARG A 112 -24.58 2.46 -11.79
C ARG A 112 -26.09 2.74 -11.63
N LYS A 113 -26.45 4.01 -11.46
CA LYS A 113 -27.86 4.45 -11.46
C LYS A 113 -28.60 3.75 -12.61
N ALA A 114 -29.64 2.97 -12.31
CA ALA A 114 -30.64 2.66 -13.31
C ALA A 114 -31.24 3.99 -13.77
N ASP A 115 -31.38 4.19 -15.08
CA ASP A 115 -31.91 5.43 -15.69
C ASP A 115 -33.43 5.60 -15.51
N GLY A 116 -33.94 5.21 -14.33
CA GLY A 116 -35.32 5.32 -13.90
C GLY A 116 -35.32 5.20 -12.38
N GLY A 117 -36.04 6.11 -11.71
CA GLY A 117 -35.91 6.39 -10.29
C GLY A 117 -35.95 5.16 -9.37
N ASP A 118 -35.28 5.32 -8.23
CA ASP A 118 -35.39 4.50 -7.04
C ASP A 118 -35.00 3.03 -7.16
N VAL A 119 -33.78 2.76 -7.66
CA VAL A 119 -32.94 1.79 -6.95
C VAL A 119 -32.07 2.62 -6.03
N GLU A 120 -32.51 2.76 -4.78
CA GLU A 120 -31.83 3.44 -3.68
C GLU A 120 -30.32 3.38 -3.88
N GLY A 121 -29.64 4.53 -3.95
CA GLY A 121 -28.24 4.72 -4.38
C GLY A 121 -27.19 3.96 -3.57
N ARG A 122 -27.30 2.63 -3.56
CA ARG A 122 -26.51 1.68 -2.82
C ARG A 122 -25.15 1.66 -3.48
N LYS A 123 -24.13 1.91 -2.67
CA LYS A 123 -22.74 1.69 -3.05
C LYS A 123 -22.35 0.28 -2.62
N CYS A 124 -21.44 -0.32 -3.37
CA CYS A 124 -20.77 -1.55 -2.97
C CYS A 124 -19.92 -1.27 -1.72
N LYS A 125 -20.25 -1.92 -0.60
CA LYS A 125 -19.59 -1.76 0.69
C LYS A 125 -18.30 -2.57 0.70
N LEU A 126 -17.18 -1.88 0.80
CA LEU A 126 -15.85 -2.48 0.84
C LEU A 126 -15.22 -2.24 2.21
N LEU A 127 -14.76 -3.31 2.86
CA LEU A 127 -13.90 -3.20 4.03
C LEU A 127 -12.44 -3.40 3.61
N GLU A 128 -11.62 -2.39 3.86
CA GLU A 128 -10.17 -2.46 3.66
C GLU A 128 -9.47 -2.62 5.00
N VAL A 129 -8.79 -3.75 5.18
CA VAL A 129 -8.06 -4.07 6.41
C VAL A 129 -6.57 -3.85 6.20
N GLY A 130 -5.92 -3.18 7.14
CA GLY A 130 -4.50 -2.80 7.04
C GLY A 130 -4.28 -1.59 6.14
N ALA A 131 -5.26 -0.67 6.09
CA ALA A 131 -5.18 0.50 5.23
C ALA A 131 -4.05 1.45 5.70
N LEU A 132 -3.18 1.86 4.78
CA LEU A 132 -2.12 2.83 5.05
C LEU A 132 -2.44 4.24 4.58
N SER A 133 -3.44 4.39 3.71
CA SER A 133 -3.85 5.66 3.11
C SER A 133 -5.35 5.68 2.82
N THR A 134 -5.96 6.86 2.90
CA THR A 134 -7.32 7.12 2.42
C THR A 134 -7.36 7.50 0.93
N ASP A 135 -6.22 7.84 0.34
CA ASP A 135 -6.08 8.16 -1.09
C ASP A 135 -5.46 6.98 -1.85
N ASN A 136 -6.29 5.95 -2.09
CA ASN A 136 -5.92 4.77 -2.87
C ASN A 136 -6.80 4.62 -4.12
N ALA A 137 -6.62 3.58 -4.92
CA ALA A 137 -7.41 3.41 -6.13
C ALA A 137 -8.90 3.16 -5.83
N CYS A 138 -9.22 2.51 -4.71
CA CYS A 138 -10.59 2.25 -4.28
C CYS A 138 -11.33 3.55 -3.89
N SER A 139 -10.66 4.50 -3.23
CA SER A 139 -11.28 5.78 -2.80
C SER A 139 -11.76 6.64 -3.98
N LYS A 140 -11.19 6.42 -5.17
CA LYS A 140 -11.51 7.16 -6.40
C LYS A 140 -12.73 6.63 -7.13
N ARG A 141 -13.32 5.53 -6.67
CA ARG A 141 -14.48 4.88 -7.32
C ARG A 141 -15.78 5.26 -6.63
N ARG A 142 -16.63 6.01 -7.34
CA ARG A 142 -17.91 6.51 -6.80
C ARG A 142 -18.90 5.41 -6.39
N TYR A 143 -18.80 4.23 -7.00
CA TYR A 143 -19.63 3.07 -6.69
C TYR A 143 -19.18 2.30 -5.44
N LEU A 144 -18.04 2.64 -4.85
CA LEU A 144 -17.54 2.02 -3.62
C LEU A 144 -17.84 2.91 -2.40
N ALA A 145 -18.35 2.29 -1.35
CA ALA A 145 -18.37 2.83 0.01
C ALA A 145 -17.30 2.10 0.80
N VAL A 146 -16.16 2.76 1.02
CA VAL A 146 -14.97 2.12 1.60
C VAL A 146 -14.86 2.45 3.08
N GLU A 147 -14.98 1.44 3.93
CA GLU A 147 -14.58 1.48 5.34
C GLU A 147 -13.14 0.99 5.48
N ARG A 148 -12.32 1.71 6.24
CA ARG A 148 -10.89 1.41 6.38
C ARG A 148 -10.56 1.16 7.83
N ILE A 149 -9.86 0.06 8.09
CA ILE A 149 -9.38 -0.27 9.43
C ILE A 149 -7.88 -0.58 9.42
N ASP A 150 -7.21 -0.27 10.53
CA ASP A 150 -5.82 -0.66 10.78
C ASP A 150 -5.60 -0.85 12.29
N LEU A 151 -4.62 -1.67 12.68
CA LEU A 151 -4.28 -1.88 14.09
C LEU A 151 -3.60 -0.65 14.73
N ASN A 152 -2.84 0.11 13.94
CA ASN A 152 -2.06 1.27 14.36
C ASN A 152 -2.26 2.42 13.36
N SER A 153 -3.51 2.88 13.23
CA SER A 153 -3.90 3.91 12.27
C SER A 153 -3.05 5.17 12.40
N GLN A 154 -2.55 5.67 11.26
CA GLN A 154 -1.72 6.88 11.19
C GLN A 154 -2.38 8.02 10.40
N SER A 155 -3.58 7.80 9.87
CA SER A 155 -4.24 8.75 8.97
C SER A 155 -5.70 9.00 9.36
N PRO A 156 -6.16 10.26 9.40
CA PRO A 156 -7.57 10.58 9.56
C PRO A 156 -8.42 9.85 8.51
N GLY A 157 -9.51 9.22 8.95
CA GLY A 157 -10.40 8.44 8.07
C GLY A 157 -10.04 6.95 7.95
N ILE A 158 -9.04 6.47 8.70
CA ILE A 158 -8.78 5.04 8.93
C ILE A 158 -9.08 4.74 10.40
N LEU A 159 -10.03 3.84 10.64
CA LEU A 159 -10.44 3.46 11.99
C LEU A 159 -9.38 2.56 12.62
N GLN A 160 -8.92 2.92 13.83
CA GLN A 160 -8.05 2.03 14.59
C GLN A 160 -8.88 0.88 15.18
N GLN A 161 -8.77 -0.32 14.62
CA GLN A 161 -9.55 -1.49 15.03
C GLN A 161 -8.79 -2.78 14.74
N ASP A 162 -8.92 -3.75 15.65
CA ASP A 162 -8.49 -5.13 15.42
C ASP A 162 -9.57 -5.90 14.65
N PHE A 163 -9.23 -6.32 13.43
CA PHE A 163 -10.12 -7.10 12.56
C PHE A 163 -10.61 -8.39 13.24
N MET A 164 -9.75 -9.06 14.01
CA MET A 164 -10.11 -10.33 14.67
C MET A 164 -11.07 -10.14 15.84
N LYS A 165 -11.22 -8.90 16.32
CA LYS A 165 -12.16 -8.53 17.40
C LYS A 165 -13.38 -7.79 16.88
N ARG A 166 -13.47 -7.56 15.57
CA ARG A 166 -14.64 -6.90 14.98
C ARG A 166 -15.86 -7.81 15.15
N PRO A 167 -17.00 -7.30 15.65
CA PRO A 167 -18.22 -8.09 15.76
C PRO A 167 -18.69 -8.52 14.37
N LEU A 168 -19.34 -9.68 14.30
CA LEU A 168 -20.06 -10.08 13.10
C LEU A 168 -21.21 -9.11 12.84
N ALA A 169 -21.53 -8.90 11.56
CA ALA A 169 -22.68 -8.11 11.15
C ALA A 169 -23.96 -8.65 11.80
N ALA A 170 -24.72 -7.78 12.46
CA ALA A 170 -25.97 -8.16 13.13
C ALA A 170 -27.10 -8.44 12.13
N SER A 171 -26.98 -7.90 10.91
CA SER A 171 -27.93 -8.08 9.82
C SER A 171 -27.24 -8.02 8.46
N ASP A 172 -27.96 -8.43 7.42
CA ASP A 172 -27.44 -8.42 6.04
C ASP A 172 -27.13 -7.01 5.53
N THR A 173 -27.78 -5.98 6.07
CA THR A 173 -27.51 -4.60 5.69
C THR A 173 -26.16 -4.11 6.20
N GLU A 174 -25.61 -4.71 7.26
CA GLU A 174 -24.28 -4.37 7.81
C GLU A 174 -23.14 -5.15 7.14
N ARG A 175 -23.44 -6.13 6.30
CA ARG A 175 -22.42 -6.91 5.59
C ARG A 175 -21.66 -6.06 4.58
N PHE A 176 -20.40 -6.42 4.40
CA PHE A 176 -19.58 -5.91 3.30
C PHE A 176 -19.75 -6.80 2.08
N ASP A 177 -19.83 -6.17 0.90
CA ASP A 177 -19.87 -6.85 -0.38
C ASP A 177 -18.46 -7.30 -0.80
N VAL A 178 -17.41 -6.58 -0.36
CA VAL A 178 -16.00 -6.87 -0.67
C VAL A 178 -15.11 -6.72 0.56
N LEU A 179 -14.19 -7.67 0.77
CA LEU A 179 -13.13 -7.58 1.76
C LEU A 179 -11.76 -7.47 1.07
N SER A 180 -11.03 -6.39 1.31
CA SER A 180 -9.67 -6.17 0.81
C SER A 180 -8.66 -6.39 1.94
N LEU A 181 -7.82 -7.43 1.80
CA LEU A 181 -6.84 -7.86 2.80
C LEU A 181 -5.40 -7.76 2.25
N SER A 182 -5.04 -6.59 1.75
CA SER A 182 -3.93 -6.43 0.80
C SER A 182 -2.52 -6.60 1.38
N LEU A 183 -2.33 -6.54 2.70
CA LEU A 183 -1.02 -6.67 3.38
C LEU A 183 -1.09 -7.25 4.80
N VAL A 184 -2.27 -7.73 5.22
CA VAL A 184 -2.56 -8.11 6.62
C VAL A 184 -1.82 -9.37 7.04
N LEU A 185 -1.41 -10.22 6.10
CA LEU A 185 -0.80 -11.53 6.36
C LEU A 185 0.73 -11.50 6.62
N ASN A 186 1.37 -10.33 6.66
CA ASN A 186 2.83 -10.24 6.81
C ASN A 186 3.33 -9.92 8.23
N TYR A 187 2.44 -9.67 9.19
CA TYR A 187 2.82 -9.22 10.54
C TYR A 187 2.31 -10.20 11.62
N ASN A 188 3.06 -11.29 11.84
CA ASN A 188 2.86 -12.09 13.05
C ASN A 188 3.42 -11.33 14.24
N ARG A 189 2.56 -10.58 14.94
CA ARG A 189 2.79 -10.31 16.36
C ARG A 189 2.77 -11.68 17.03
N GLY A 190 3.94 -12.15 17.48
CA GLY A 190 4.01 -13.33 18.33
C GLY A 190 3.09 -13.15 19.54
N PRO A 191 2.64 -14.24 20.18
CA PRO A 191 1.79 -14.13 21.36
C PRO A 191 2.50 -13.24 22.39
N GLY A 192 1.79 -12.20 22.83
CA GLY A 192 2.20 -11.37 23.96
C GLY A 192 2.02 -12.09 25.28
#